data_AF-A0A0B6ALM0-F1
#
_entry.id   AF-A0A0B6ALM0-F1
#
_cell.length_a   1.000
_cell.length_b   1.000
_cell.length_c   1.000
_cell.angle_alpha   90.00
_cell.angle_beta   90.00
_cell.angle_gamma   90.00
#
_symmetry.space_group_name_H-M   'P 1'
#
loop_
_entity.id
_entity.type
_entity.pdbx_description
1 polymer ?
#
loop_
_entity_poly.entity_id
_entity_poly.type
_entity_poly.pdbx_seq_one_letter_code
_entity_poly.pdbx_strand_id
1 'polypeptide(L)'
;MEKQYFNLISFFNGYVRSYRRMNLSSLHNRSMFTKREIDYFAHLGELLGFDAFIEDSKFDCLKGRSRPMDLSWWKWDARFDDEYFLYLALHLERENVWEKDVDTIQKLFSQTKEEYIPHNVIGIQFVESFERIKYLNELILQKNSIQKSNALMIYRYYDAEINSERIYACSFTPEGMSEVRKAICAQDQTGYWFMVFEEEYQQADFDNEKISIER
;
A
#
# COMPACT_ATOMS: atom_id res chain seq x y z
N MET A 1 -17.97 -13.10 12.29
CA MET A 1 -17.99 -13.41 10.84
C MET A 1 -16.60 -13.91 10.45
N GLU A 2 -16.47 -14.84 9.51
CA GLU A 2 -15.14 -15.25 9.03
C GLU A 2 -14.48 -14.09 8.27
N LYS A 3 -13.15 -13.92 8.43
CA LYS A 3 -12.42 -12.84 7.76
C LYS A 3 -12.38 -13.07 6.26
N GLN A 4 -12.68 -12.04 5.49
CA GLN A 4 -12.52 -12.03 4.04
C GLN A 4 -11.12 -11.55 3.67
N TYR A 5 -10.24 -12.47 3.30
CA TYR A 5 -8.88 -12.18 2.89
C TYR A 5 -8.75 -11.97 1.39
N PHE A 6 -8.06 -10.90 0.98
CA PHE A 6 -7.76 -10.61 -0.43
C PHE A 6 -6.37 -11.11 -0.84
N ASN A 7 -6.22 -11.38 -2.14
CA ASN A 7 -4.91 -11.51 -2.77
C ASN A 7 -4.31 -10.11 -2.99
N LEU A 8 -3.64 -9.57 -1.97
CA LEU A 8 -3.14 -8.19 -2.00
C LEU A 8 -1.99 -8.00 -3.01
N ILE A 9 -1.27 -9.04 -3.41
CA ILE A 9 -0.28 -8.93 -4.50
C ILE A 9 -0.97 -8.61 -5.82
N SER A 10 -2.16 -9.12 -6.08
CA SER A 10 -2.92 -8.71 -7.27
C SER A 10 -3.29 -7.23 -7.24
N PHE A 11 -3.55 -6.67 -6.06
CA PHE A 11 -3.80 -5.23 -5.90
C PHE A 11 -2.54 -4.41 -6.16
N PHE A 12 -1.38 -4.86 -5.65
CA PHE A 12 -0.08 -4.27 -5.97
C PHE A 12 0.21 -4.29 -7.47
N ASN A 13 -0.08 -5.41 -8.14
CA ASN A 13 0.13 -5.51 -9.58
C ASN A 13 -0.72 -4.50 -10.35
N GLY A 14 -2.00 -4.37 -9.99
CA GLY A 14 -2.87 -3.34 -10.55
C GLY A 14 -2.34 -1.93 -10.29
N TYR A 15 -1.80 -1.67 -9.10
CA TYR A 15 -1.25 -0.38 -8.70
C TYR A 15 -0.05 0.02 -9.55
N VAL A 16 0.93 -0.89 -9.72
CA VAL A 16 2.09 -0.70 -10.60
C VAL A 16 1.65 -0.41 -12.04
N ARG A 17 0.78 -1.25 -12.60
CA ARG A 17 0.31 -1.12 -13.99
C ARG A 17 -0.50 0.14 -14.24
N SER A 18 -1.20 0.64 -13.22
CA SER A 18 -2.08 1.80 -13.34
C SER A 18 -1.39 3.10 -12.98
N TYR A 19 -0.17 3.08 -12.43
CA TYR A 19 0.49 4.27 -11.91
C TYR A 19 0.62 5.37 -12.95
N ARG A 20 0.94 5.00 -14.20
CA ARG A 20 0.98 5.93 -15.33
C ARG A 20 -0.33 6.69 -15.55
N ARG A 21 -1.47 6.03 -15.34
CA ARG A 21 -2.82 6.60 -15.53
C ARG A 21 -3.20 7.58 -14.43
N MET A 22 -2.47 7.62 -13.32
CA MET A 22 -2.65 8.63 -12.28
C MET A 22 -2.22 10.04 -12.75
N ASN A 23 -1.50 10.12 -13.88
CA ASN A 23 -1.13 11.36 -14.56
C ASN A 23 -0.36 12.34 -13.66
N LEU A 24 0.55 11.79 -12.84
CA LEU A 24 1.40 12.53 -11.92
C LEU A 24 2.70 12.92 -12.64
N SER A 25 3.15 14.15 -12.42
CA SER A 25 4.38 14.69 -13.01
C SER A 25 5.25 15.35 -11.94
N SER A 26 6.50 15.69 -12.27
CA SER A 26 7.42 16.43 -11.40
C SER A 26 6.89 17.79 -10.92
N LEU A 27 5.92 18.37 -11.65
CA LEU A 27 5.28 19.64 -11.31
C LEU A 27 4.23 19.51 -10.19
N HIS A 28 3.79 18.28 -9.89
CA HIS A 28 2.80 18.02 -8.86
C HIS A 28 3.47 17.95 -7.48
N ASN A 29 2.79 18.51 -6.47
CA ASN A 29 3.23 18.40 -5.07
C ASN A 29 2.95 17.00 -4.50
N ARG A 30 3.62 16.64 -3.40
CA ARG A 30 3.48 15.33 -2.74
C ARG A 30 2.03 15.00 -2.33
N SER A 31 1.23 16.00 -1.96
CA SER A 31 -0.18 15.81 -1.59
C SER A 31 -1.02 15.29 -2.77
N MET A 32 -0.72 15.70 -4.00
CA MET A 32 -1.37 15.16 -5.20
C MET A 32 -1.02 13.69 -5.43
N PHE A 33 0.22 13.27 -5.14
CA PHE A 33 0.60 11.85 -5.20
C PHE A 33 -0.21 11.05 -4.19
N THR A 34 -0.20 11.45 -2.92
CA THR A 34 -0.98 10.81 -1.86
C THR A 34 -2.45 10.69 -2.23
N LYS A 35 -3.06 11.80 -2.69
CA LYS A 35 -4.46 11.81 -3.12
C LYS A 35 -4.73 10.82 -4.24
N ARG A 36 -3.94 10.83 -5.32
CA ARG A 36 -4.14 9.92 -6.46
C ARG A 36 -3.92 8.45 -6.10
N GLU A 37 -2.96 8.17 -5.22
CA GLU A 37 -2.71 6.82 -4.71
C GLU A 37 -3.90 6.33 -3.87
N ILE A 38 -4.44 7.18 -2.98
CA ILE A 38 -5.64 6.88 -2.19
C ILE A 38 -6.87 6.71 -3.10
N ASP A 39 -7.10 7.62 -4.05
CA ASP A 39 -8.21 7.58 -5.00
C ASP A 39 -8.20 6.27 -5.81
N TYR A 40 -7.01 5.79 -6.21
CA TYR A 40 -6.87 4.50 -6.91
C TYR A 40 -7.40 3.33 -6.06
N PHE A 41 -7.01 3.26 -4.79
CA PHE A 41 -7.49 2.20 -3.91
C PHE A 41 -8.97 2.40 -3.53
N ALA A 42 -9.44 3.62 -3.32
CA ALA A 42 -10.86 3.88 -3.07
C ALA A 42 -11.71 3.34 -4.23
N HIS A 43 -11.34 3.68 -5.47
CA HIS A 43 -12.05 3.22 -6.66
C HIS A 43 -11.99 1.68 -6.81
N LEU A 44 -10.86 1.06 -6.51
CA LEU A 44 -10.75 -0.40 -6.50
C LEU A 44 -11.73 -1.04 -5.49
N GLY A 45 -11.87 -0.46 -4.30
CA GLY A 45 -12.81 -0.93 -3.29
C GLY A 45 -14.26 -0.86 -3.77
N GLU A 46 -14.65 0.27 -4.36
CA GLU A 46 -15.99 0.48 -4.92
C GLU A 46 -16.30 -0.53 -6.05
N LEU A 47 -15.35 -0.76 -6.96
CA LEU A 47 -15.49 -1.75 -8.03
C LEU A 47 -15.65 -3.18 -7.50
N LEU A 48 -15.10 -3.48 -6.33
CA LEU A 48 -15.24 -4.77 -5.63
C LEU A 48 -16.50 -4.84 -4.76
N GLY A 49 -17.32 -3.78 -4.70
CA GLY A 49 -18.59 -3.74 -3.99
C GLY A 49 -18.47 -3.40 -2.50
N PHE A 50 -17.45 -2.63 -2.12
CA PHE A 50 -17.30 -2.05 -0.78
C PHE A 50 -17.59 -0.55 -0.78
N ASP A 51 -17.99 -0.04 0.37
CA ASP A 51 -18.10 1.40 0.61
C ASP A 51 -16.73 1.95 1.03
N ALA A 52 -16.17 2.86 0.23
CA ALA A 52 -14.86 3.45 0.46
C ALA A 52 -14.97 4.83 1.12
N PHE A 53 -14.25 5.05 2.22
CA PHE A 53 -14.22 6.32 2.93
C PHE A 53 -12.79 6.84 3.05
N ILE A 54 -12.57 8.07 2.60
CA ILE A 54 -11.30 8.79 2.73
C ILE A 54 -11.36 9.59 4.03
N GLU A 55 -10.28 9.58 4.82
CA GLU A 55 -10.20 10.27 6.13
C GLU A 55 -11.21 9.78 7.19
N ASP A 56 -11.45 8.46 7.22
CA ASP A 56 -12.23 7.80 8.28
C ASP A 56 -11.42 7.70 9.60
N SER A 57 -11.95 7.06 10.63
CA SER A 57 -11.22 6.84 11.88
C SER A 57 -11.60 5.55 12.57
N LYS A 58 -10.64 4.95 13.29
CA LYS A 58 -10.90 3.83 14.20
C LYS A 58 -10.34 4.11 15.58
N PHE A 59 -10.99 3.57 16.61
CA PHE A 59 -10.55 3.75 17.99
C PHE A 59 -9.23 3.01 18.27
N ASP A 60 -8.28 3.67 18.93
CA ASP A 60 -7.08 3.04 19.46
C ASP A 60 -7.21 2.92 20.98
N CYS A 61 -7.38 1.69 21.46
CA CYS A 61 -7.59 1.37 22.87
C CYS A 61 -6.40 1.80 23.74
N LEU A 62 -5.17 1.72 23.22
CA LEU A 62 -3.97 2.05 23.98
C LEU A 62 -3.79 3.56 24.11
N LYS A 63 -4.20 4.32 23.08
CA LYS A 63 -4.14 5.79 23.09
C LYS A 63 -5.40 6.44 23.68
N GLY A 64 -6.47 5.67 23.91
CA GLY A 64 -7.75 6.17 24.43
C GLY A 64 -8.43 7.17 23.50
N ARG A 65 -8.15 7.13 22.20
CA ARG A 65 -8.70 8.06 21.20
C ARG A 65 -8.81 7.43 19.82
N SER A 66 -9.69 7.97 18.98
CA SER A 66 -9.72 7.62 17.55
C SER A 66 -8.48 8.11 16.82
N ARG A 67 -7.96 7.26 15.94
CA ARG A 67 -6.90 7.59 15.00
C ARG A 67 -7.49 7.71 13.60
N PRO A 68 -7.10 8.74 12.83
CA PRO A 68 -7.52 8.86 11.45
C PRO A 68 -6.93 7.72 10.62
N MET A 69 -7.71 7.22 9.67
CA MET A 69 -7.32 6.28 8.63
C MET A 69 -7.34 7.03 7.30
N ASP A 70 -6.30 6.89 6.48
CA ASP A 70 -6.26 7.59 5.20
C ASP A 70 -7.37 7.07 4.26
N LEU A 71 -7.61 5.76 4.29
CA LEU A 71 -8.70 5.11 3.57
C LEU A 71 -9.19 3.88 4.32
N SER A 72 -10.51 3.69 4.36
CA SER A 72 -11.16 2.48 4.82
C SER A 72 -12.14 1.94 3.77
N TRP A 73 -12.25 0.62 3.69
CA TRP A 73 -13.32 -0.05 2.94
C TRP A 73 -14.20 -0.80 3.92
N TRP A 74 -15.50 -0.53 3.88
CA TRP A 74 -16.48 -1.18 4.73
C TRP A 74 -17.40 -2.07 3.90
N LYS A 75 -17.76 -3.23 4.46
CA LYS A 75 -18.80 -4.07 3.87
C LYS A 75 -20.15 -3.70 4.45
N TRP A 76 -21.04 -3.25 3.59
CA TRP A 76 -22.47 -3.14 3.91
C TRP A 76 -23.31 -4.06 3.02
N ASP A 77 -24.41 -4.55 3.57
CA ASP A 77 -25.41 -5.33 2.85
C ASP A 77 -26.73 -5.35 3.62
N ALA A 78 -27.71 -4.54 3.18
CA ALA A 78 -29.04 -4.43 3.80
C ALA A 78 -29.81 -5.76 3.92
N ARG A 79 -29.42 -6.81 3.20
CA ARG A 79 -30.04 -8.14 3.32
C ARG A 79 -29.64 -8.84 4.62
N PHE A 80 -28.54 -8.41 5.24
CA PHE A 80 -28.01 -8.95 6.49
C PHE A 80 -28.19 -7.96 7.64
N ASP A 81 -27.91 -6.69 7.40
CA ASP A 81 -28.06 -5.60 8.37
C ASP A 81 -28.28 -4.29 7.60
N ASP A 82 -29.45 -3.68 7.80
CA ASP A 82 -29.83 -2.42 7.14
C ASP A 82 -29.46 -1.18 7.97
N GLU A 83 -28.97 -1.35 9.20
CA GLU A 83 -28.57 -0.27 10.10
C GLU A 83 -27.05 -0.11 10.21
N TYR A 84 -26.29 -1.20 10.23
CA TYR A 84 -24.85 -1.19 10.52
C TYR A 84 -23.99 -1.85 9.43
N PHE A 85 -22.74 -1.39 9.34
CA PHE A 85 -21.71 -2.07 8.56
C PHE A 85 -21.39 -3.43 9.16
N LEU A 86 -21.18 -4.42 8.29
CA LEU A 86 -20.90 -5.79 8.70
C LEU A 86 -19.47 -5.97 9.24
N TYR A 87 -18.49 -5.33 8.60
CA TYR A 87 -17.08 -5.35 9.01
C TYR A 87 -16.22 -4.34 8.22
N LEU A 88 -15.06 -4.01 8.79
CA LEU A 88 -13.98 -3.27 8.11
C LEU A 88 -13.18 -4.22 7.22
N ALA A 89 -13.38 -4.12 5.91
CA ALA A 89 -12.73 -4.99 4.92
C ALA A 89 -11.25 -4.62 4.70
N LEU A 90 -10.95 -3.32 4.65
CA LEU A 90 -9.61 -2.82 4.39
C LEU A 90 -9.32 -1.52 5.13
N HIS A 91 -8.10 -1.39 5.65
CA HIS A 91 -7.56 -0.14 6.17
C HIS A 91 -6.24 0.18 5.46
N LEU A 92 -6.14 1.36 4.85
CA LEU A 92 -4.94 1.82 4.16
C LEU A 92 -4.36 3.08 4.81
N GLU A 93 -3.03 3.13 4.86
CA GLU A 93 -2.24 4.26 5.31
C GLU A 93 -1.15 4.60 4.29
N ARG A 94 -0.95 5.88 4.03
CA ARG A 94 0.01 6.41 3.07
C ARG A 94 0.90 7.46 3.74
N GLU A 95 2.18 7.14 3.96
CA GLU A 95 3.16 8.03 4.58
C GLU A 95 4.32 8.41 3.65
N ASN A 96 4.65 9.71 3.57
CA ASN A 96 5.75 10.28 2.77
C ASN A 96 6.99 10.60 3.60
N VAL A 97 6.85 10.71 4.92
CA VAL A 97 7.89 11.11 5.85
C VAL A 97 8.48 9.84 6.46
N TRP A 98 9.72 9.54 6.09
CA TRP A 98 10.38 8.28 6.46
C TRP A 98 10.51 8.09 7.97
N GLU A 99 10.64 9.16 8.75
CA GLU A 99 10.73 9.10 10.21
C GLU A 99 9.41 8.66 10.88
N LYS A 100 8.28 8.62 10.13
CA LYS A 100 6.96 8.20 10.62
C LYS A 100 6.60 6.76 10.24
N ASP A 101 7.53 6.00 9.67
CA ASP A 101 7.33 4.61 9.25
C ASP A 101 6.75 3.72 10.37
N VAL A 102 7.30 3.81 11.58
CA VAL A 102 6.85 3.07 12.76
C VAL A 102 5.47 3.51 13.23
N ASP A 103 5.19 4.82 13.28
CA ASP A 103 3.86 5.31 13.71
C ASP A 103 2.78 4.85 12.73
N THR A 104 3.09 4.81 11.44
CA THR A 104 2.20 4.30 10.39
C THR A 104 1.87 2.83 10.60
N ILE A 105 2.87 1.98 10.89
CA ILE A 105 2.61 0.57 11.25
C ILE A 105 1.77 0.49 12.53
N GLN A 106 2.04 1.34 13.53
CA GLN A 106 1.21 1.39 14.74
C GLN A 106 -0.23 1.83 14.47
N LYS A 107 -0.51 2.66 13.46
CA LYS A 107 -1.88 2.99 13.01
C LYS A 107 -2.56 1.77 12.41
N LEU A 108 -1.90 1.13 11.44
CA LEU A 108 -2.45 -0.02 10.72
C LEU A 108 -2.88 -1.14 11.68
N PHE A 109 -2.03 -1.42 12.67
CA PHE A 109 -2.19 -2.51 13.63
C PHE A 109 -2.56 -2.04 15.06
N SER A 110 -3.26 -0.90 15.18
CA SER A 110 -3.72 -0.42 16.49
C SER A 110 -4.72 -1.39 17.12
N GLN A 111 -4.62 -1.58 18.44
CA GLN A 111 -5.62 -2.36 19.17
C GLN A 111 -6.95 -1.60 19.19
N THR A 112 -8.02 -2.24 18.73
CA THR A 112 -9.36 -1.67 18.60
C THR A 112 -10.42 -2.69 19.01
N LYS A 113 -11.70 -2.33 18.91
CA LYS A 113 -12.82 -3.26 19.10
C LYS A 113 -12.91 -4.24 17.95
N GLU A 114 -13.48 -5.42 18.20
CA GLU A 114 -13.49 -6.55 17.27
C GLU A 114 -14.07 -6.19 15.89
N GLU A 115 -15.15 -5.41 15.86
CA GLU A 115 -15.84 -4.98 14.64
C GLU A 115 -15.03 -3.99 13.78
N TYR A 116 -14.02 -3.34 14.37
CA TYR A 116 -13.10 -2.42 13.69
C TYR A 116 -11.74 -3.06 13.38
N ILE A 117 -11.56 -4.36 13.63
CA ILE A 117 -10.33 -5.07 13.24
C ILE A 117 -10.39 -5.29 11.72
N PRO A 118 -9.51 -4.65 10.93
CA PRO A 118 -9.57 -4.80 9.48
C PRO A 118 -9.22 -6.23 9.06
N HIS A 119 -9.94 -6.76 8.08
CA HIS A 119 -9.58 -8.05 7.47
C HIS A 119 -8.26 -7.94 6.68
N ASN A 120 -8.06 -6.81 6.01
CA ASN A 120 -6.89 -6.52 5.20
C ASN A 120 -6.30 -5.15 5.54
N VAL A 121 -4.98 -4.99 5.42
CA VAL A 121 -4.31 -3.71 5.60
C VAL A 121 -3.33 -3.42 4.47
N ILE A 122 -3.20 -2.15 4.08
CA ILE A 122 -2.21 -1.71 3.11
C ILE A 122 -1.42 -0.54 3.70
N GLY A 123 -0.11 -0.65 3.74
CA GLY A 123 0.77 0.47 4.07
C GLY A 123 1.62 0.87 2.88
N ILE A 124 1.56 2.14 2.46
CA ILE A 124 2.43 2.70 1.43
C ILE A 124 3.35 3.71 2.11
N GLN A 125 4.64 3.40 2.20
CA GLN A 125 5.57 4.18 3.02
C GLN A 125 6.82 4.54 2.24
N PHE A 126 7.21 5.81 2.28
CA PHE A 126 8.58 6.19 1.97
C PHE A 126 9.47 5.83 3.16
N VAL A 127 10.60 5.18 2.93
CA VAL A 127 11.55 4.73 3.96
C VAL A 127 12.96 5.14 3.59
N GLU A 128 13.84 5.21 4.59
CA GLU A 128 15.23 5.65 4.42
C GLU A 128 16.02 4.75 3.46
N SER A 129 15.88 3.45 3.63
CA SER A 129 16.78 2.46 3.02
C SER A 129 16.14 1.07 2.99
N PHE A 130 16.79 0.17 2.25
CA PHE A 130 16.42 -1.24 2.22
C PHE A 130 16.63 -1.94 3.57
N GLU A 131 17.67 -1.57 4.32
CA GLU A 131 17.94 -2.10 5.66
C GLU A 131 16.80 -1.79 6.61
N ARG A 132 16.22 -0.59 6.50
CA ARG A 132 15.08 -0.18 7.33
C ARG A 132 13.86 -1.06 7.11
N ILE A 133 13.63 -1.53 5.88
CA ILE A 133 12.51 -2.43 5.54
C ILE A 133 12.57 -3.73 6.35
N LYS A 134 13.77 -4.28 6.58
CA LYS A 134 13.92 -5.53 7.36
C LYS A 134 13.38 -5.37 8.79
N TYR A 135 13.78 -4.29 9.45
CA TYR A 135 13.28 -3.93 10.78
C TYR A 135 11.76 -3.73 10.81
N LEU A 136 11.21 -3.02 9.82
CA LEU A 136 9.77 -2.78 9.73
C LEU A 136 8.98 -4.08 9.53
N ASN A 137 9.47 -5.00 8.69
CA ASN A 137 8.83 -6.30 8.46
C ASN A 137 8.79 -7.15 9.74
N GLU A 138 9.82 -7.13 10.58
CA GLU A 138 9.79 -7.80 11.90
C GLU A 138 8.71 -7.21 12.81
N LEU A 139 8.57 -5.88 12.84
CA LEU A 139 7.51 -5.21 13.59
C LEU A 139 6.12 -5.58 13.08
N ILE A 140 5.94 -5.69 11.76
CA ILE A 140 4.68 -6.13 11.16
C ILE A 140 4.35 -7.56 11.54
N LEU A 141 5.29 -8.49 11.48
CA LEU A 141 5.08 -9.88 11.90
C LEU A 141 4.63 -9.95 13.36
N GLN A 142 5.30 -9.21 14.25
CA GLN A 142 4.93 -9.13 15.66
C GLN A 142 3.50 -8.62 15.83
N LYS A 143 3.14 -7.51 15.18
CA LYS A 143 1.81 -6.90 15.32
C LYS A 143 0.70 -7.74 14.67
N ASN A 144 0.97 -8.32 13.51
CA ASN A 144 0.00 -9.10 12.77
C ASN A 144 -0.28 -10.46 13.40
N SER A 145 0.61 -10.99 14.26
CA SER A 145 0.33 -12.18 15.08
C SER A 145 -0.91 -12.01 15.97
N ILE A 146 -1.24 -10.76 16.33
CA ILE A 146 -2.41 -10.40 17.14
C ILE A 146 -3.59 -10.03 16.23
N GLN A 147 -3.40 -9.08 15.31
CA GLN A 147 -4.50 -8.56 14.48
C GLN A 147 -5.01 -9.60 13.47
N LYS A 148 -4.13 -10.49 12.99
CA LYS A 148 -4.39 -11.55 12.01
C LYS A 148 -5.07 -11.03 10.75
N SER A 149 -4.52 -9.98 10.14
CA SER A 149 -4.99 -9.44 8.86
C SER A 149 -4.11 -9.97 7.72
N ASN A 150 -4.62 -9.96 6.48
CA ASN A 150 -3.69 -9.91 5.35
C ASN A 150 -3.10 -8.50 5.28
N ALA A 151 -1.79 -8.38 5.09
CA ALA A 151 -1.12 -7.10 5.02
C ALA A 151 -0.30 -6.97 3.74
N LEU A 152 -0.37 -5.83 3.09
CA LEU A 152 0.51 -5.46 1.99
C LEU A 152 1.26 -4.19 2.36
N MET A 153 2.58 -4.30 2.41
CA MET A 153 3.46 -3.20 2.75
C MET A 153 4.28 -2.85 1.53
N ILE A 154 4.00 -1.68 0.96
CA ILE A 154 4.67 -1.12 -0.22
C ILE A 154 5.66 -0.08 0.26
N TYR A 155 6.93 -0.45 0.30
CA TYR A 155 8.01 0.45 0.67
C TYR A 155 8.57 1.13 -0.57
N ARG A 156 8.80 2.43 -0.48
CA ARG A 156 9.48 3.24 -1.49
C ARG A 156 10.75 3.81 -0.87
N TYR A 157 11.86 3.72 -1.59
CA TYR A 157 13.11 4.35 -1.16
C TYR A 157 13.89 4.80 -2.39
N TYR A 158 14.66 5.87 -2.24
CA TYR A 158 15.49 6.38 -3.31
C TYR A 158 16.75 5.52 -3.45
N ASP A 159 17.06 5.13 -4.68
CA ASP A 159 18.30 4.44 -5.01
C ASP A 159 19.16 5.36 -5.89
N ALA A 160 20.33 5.69 -5.38
CA ALA A 160 21.28 6.57 -6.04
C ALA A 160 21.98 5.92 -7.25
N GLU A 161 22.10 4.59 -7.28
CA GLU A 161 22.76 3.88 -8.39
C GLU A 161 21.96 3.97 -9.68
N ILE A 162 20.64 3.82 -9.58
CA ILE A 162 19.72 3.94 -10.71
C ILE A 162 19.05 5.32 -10.80
N ASN A 163 19.39 6.24 -9.90
CA ASN A 163 18.83 7.60 -9.80
C ASN A 163 17.29 7.61 -9.87
N SER A 164 16.65 6.67 -9.16
CA SER A 164 15.21 6.42 -9.22
C SER A 164 14.69 5.87 -7.90
N GLU A 165 13.38 5.85 -7.70
CA GLU A 165 12.79 5.20 -6.53
C GLU A 165 12.59 3.71 -6.78
N ARG A 166 13.09 2.88 -5.86
CA ARG A 166 12.75 1.46 -5.80
C ARG A 166 11.49 1.26 -4.97
N ILE A 167 10.71 0.28 -5.40
CA ILE A 167 9.50 -0.18 -4.73
C ILE A 167 9.73 -1.63 -4.30
N TYR A 168 9.52 -1.89 -3.02
CA TYR A 168 9.60 -3.23 -2.45
C TYR A 168 8.27 -3.53 -1.74
N ALA A 169 7.47 -4.43 -2.32
CA ALA A 169 6.18 -4.82 -1.79
C ALA A 169 6.27 -6.17 -1.07
N CYS A 170 5.89 -6.22 0.20
CA CYS A 170 5.78 -7.43 1.00
C CYS A 170 4.32 -7.75 1.28
N SER A 171 3.88 -8.97 0.99
CA SER A 171 2.60 -9.52 1.42
C SER A 171 2.78 -10.41 2.64
N PHE A 172 1.89 -10.25 3.62
CA PHE A 172 1.82 -11.05 4.83
C PHE A 172 0.42 -11.61 4.98
N THR A 173 0.33 -12.86 5.40
CA THR A 173 -0.88 -13.51 5.90
C THR A 173 -0.80 -13.63 7.42
N PRO A 174 -1.85 -14.09 8.11
CA PRO A 174 -1.77 -14.40 9.54
C PRO A 174 -0.67 -15.40 9.91
N GLU A 175 -0.22 -16.22 8.95
CA GLU A 175 0.83 -17.23 9.13
C GLU A 175 2.25 -16.66 8.96
N GLY A 176 2.39 -15.45 8.41
CA GLY A 176 3.67 -14.77 8.23
C GLY A 176 3.83 -14.12 6.85
N MET A 177 5.07 -13.85 6.46
CA MET A 177 5.36 -13.28 5.14
C MET A 177 5.14 -14.33 4.06
N SER A 178 4.35 -13.98 3.04
CA SER A 178 3.93 -14.89 1.99
C SER A 178 4.63 -14.62 0.66
N GLU A 179 4.75 -13.35 0.25
CA GLU A 179 5.27 -13.01 -1.07
C GLU A 179 5.96 -11.65 -1.09
N VAL A 180 6.94 -11.49 -1.98
CA VAL A 180 7.62 -10.23 -2.26
C VAL A 180 7.54 -9.92 -3.76
N ARG A 181 7.26 -8.66 -4.10
CA ARG A 181 7.33 -8.15 -5.48
C ARG A 181 8.08 -6.82 -5.52
N LYS A 182 8.79 -6.57 -6.62
CA LYS A 182 9.65 -5.39 -6.77
C LYS A 182 9.28 -4.61 -8.02
N ALA A 183 9.39 -3.30 -7.94
CA ALA A 183 9.16 -2.40 -9.06
C ALA A 183 10.08 -1.19 -8.95
N ILE A 184 10.16 -0.41 -10.01
CA ILE A 184 10.86 0.86 -10.09
C ILE A 184 9.83 1.94 -10.40
N CYS A 185 9.88 3.05 -9.66
CA CYS A 185 9.13 4.27 -9.96
C CYS A 185 10.09 5.28 -10.57
N ALA A 186 9.83 5.67 -11.82
CA ALA A 186 10.69 6.53 -12.62
C ALA A 186 9.87 7.59 -13.37
N GLN A 187 10.57 8.57 -13.94
CA GLN A 187 9.98 9.57 -14.83
C GLN A 187 10.28 9.22 -16.28
N ASP A 188 9.31 9.45 -17.15
CA ASP A 188 9.55 9.38 -18.58
C ASP A 188 10.15 10.70 -19.13
N GLN A 189 10.44 10.71 -20.43
CA GLN A 189 10.99 11.89 -21.11
C GLN A 189 10.06 13.13 -21.08
N THR A 190 8.78 12.93 -20.78
CA THR A 190 7.79 14.01 -20.66
C THR A 190 7.63 14.50 -19.20
N GLY A 191 8.42 13.96 -18.26
CA GLY A 191 8.41 14.33 -16.84
C GLY A 191 7.27 13.73 -16.04
N TYR A 192 6.59 12.72 -16.57
CA TYR A 192 5.49 12.02 -15.91
C TYR A 192 5.95 10.72 -15.28
N TRP A 193 5.43 10.44 -14.10
CA TRP A 193 5.78 9.26 -13.32
C TRP A 193 5.09 8.00 -13.84
N PHE A 194 5.81 6.90 -13.79
CA PHE A 194 5.29 5.57 -14.04
C PHE A 194 5.96 4.57 -13.09
N MET A 195 5.32 3.42 -12.92
CA MET A 195 5.92 2.27 -12.26
C MET A 195 6.03 1.12 -13.26
N VAL A 196 7.07 0.31 -13.09
CA VAL A 196 7.34 -0.87 -13.91
C VAL A 196 7.98 -1.93 -13.03
N PHE A 197 7.68 -3.20 -13.29
CA PHE A 197 8.31 -4.28 -12.51
C PHE A 197 9.80 -4.35 -12.80
N GLU A 198 10.59 -4.73 -11.78
CA GLU A 198 12.05 -4.73 -11.90
C GLU A 198 12.52 -5.70 -13.02
N GLU A 199 11.87 -6.85 -13.15
CA GLU A 199 12.14 -7.82 -14.21
C GLU A 199 11.87 -7.29 -15.63
N GLU A 200 10.91 -6.38 -15.78
CA GLU A 200 10.58 -5.76 -17.08
C GLU A 200 11.53 -4.60 -17.39
N TYR A 201 11.97 -3.89 -16.36
CA TYR A 201 12.92 -2.80 -16.49
C TYR A 201 14.30 -3.29 -16.94
N GLN A 202 14.82 -4.34 -16.30
CA GLN A 202 16.10 -4.95 -16.66
C GLN A 202 16.11 -5.47 -18.11
N GLN A 203 14.99 -6.02 -18.57
CA GLN A 203 14.85 -6.49 -19.95
C GLN A 203 14.91 -5.34 -20.96
N ALA A 204 14.24 -4.21 -20.68
CA ALA A 204 14.27 -3.05 -21.54
C ALA A 204 15.67 -2.39 -21.62
N ASP A 205 16.40 -2.30 -20.49
CA ASP A 205 17.78 -1.80 -20.48
C ASP A 205 18.71 -2.71 -21.29
N PHE A 206 18.60 -4.02 -21.12
CA PHE A 206 19.40 -5.00 -21.87
C PHE A 206 19.13 -4.93 -23.39
N ASP A 207 17.87 -4.77 -23.80
CA ASP A 207 17.51 -4.64 -25.21
C ASP A 207 18.05 -3.33 -25.82
N ASN A 208 18.06 -2.23 -25.05
CA ASN A 208 18.65 -0.96 -25.48
C ASN A 208 20.18 -1.04 -25.62
N GLU A 209 20.87 -1.73 -24.71
CA GLU A 209 22.31 -1.95 -24.78
C GLU A 209 22.69 -2.75 -26.04
N LYS A 210 21.95 -3.83 -26.36
CA LYS A 210 22.19 -4.60 -27.60
C LYS A 210 22.08 -3.75 -28.87
N ILE A 211 21.06 -2.91 -28.98
CA ILE A 211 20.86 -2.03 -30.14
C ILE A 211 22.03 -1.03 -30.28
N SER A 212 22.62 -0.61 -29.17
CA SER A 212 23.78 0.31 -29.17
C SER A 212 25.12 -0.36 -29.51
N ILE A 213 25.27 -1.67 -29.30
CA ILE A 213 26.47 -2.45 -29.67
C ILE A 213 26.43 -2.86 -31.15
N GLU A 214 25.24 -2.97 -31.73
CA GLU A 214 25.03 -3.34 -33.15
C GLU A 214 25.02 -2.15 -34.12
N ARG A 215 25.34 -0.93 -33.66
CA ARG A 215 25.49 0.30 -34.48
C ARG A 215 26.93 0.76 -34.59
#